data_AF-A0AAD8NSF0-F1
#
_entry.id   AF-A0AAD8NSF0-F1
#
_cell.length_a   1.000
_cell.length_b   1.000
_cell.length_c   1.000
_cell.angle_alpha   90.00
_cell.angle_beta   90.00
_cell.angle_gamma   90.00
#
_symmetry.space_group_name_H-M   'P 1'
#
loop_
_entity.id
_entity.type
_entity.pdbx_description
1 polymer ?
#
loop_
_entity_poly.entity_id
_entity_poly.type
_entity_poly.pdbx_seq_one_letter_code
_entity_poly.pdbx_strand_id
1 'polypeptide(L)'
;MASSSAASELKLSFIADSNPEQDLWNMRARVVKKWRSKYWLDFILIDEKGVKIQAVLKQHLIPLFEQQLEEDNVVLISKFGVGTNTGPFKVIDHVYKIYFYRCTTVQPAHGWEGVEYGFNFIPFPQIVSGVANQLLTVDVCGVVIDSKPLDIYGKEPNQYKRLMFKLQDLE
;
A
#
# COMPACT_ATOMS: atom_id res chain seq x y z
N MET A 1 -19.53 -38.50 18.93
CA MET A 1 -19.57 -37.04 19.18
C MET A 1 -18.15 -36.53 19.01
N ALA A 2 -17.84 -35.97 17.83
CA ALA A 2 -16.54 -35.33 17.61
C ALA A 2 -16.67 -33.87 18.08
N SER A 3 -15.87 -33.51 19.07
CA SER A 3 -15.74 -32.14 19.56
C SER A 3 -15.20 -31.27 18.44
N SER A 4 -16.03 -30.36 17.92
CA SER A 4 -15.54 -29.25 17.10
C SER A 4 -14.64 -28.39 17.99
N SER A 5 -13.34 -28.35 17.72
CA SER A 5 -12.49 -27.31 18.30
C SER A 5 -12.97 -25.99 17.73
N ALA A 6 -13.56 -25.14 18.57
CA ALA A 6 -13.78 -23.75 18.21
C ALA A 6 -12.41 -23.17 17.84
N ALA A 7 -12.22 -22.84 16.56
CA ALA A 7 -11.09 -22.01 16.15
C ALA A 7 -11.25 -20.72 16.95
N SER A 8 -10.33 -20.46 17.87
CA SER A 8 -10.28 -19.19 18.58
C SER A 8 -10.25 -18.08 17.52
N GLU A 9 -11.23 -17.18 17.53
CA GLU A 9 -11.20 -16.02 16.64
C GLU A 9 -9.87 -15.28 16.83
N LEU A 10 -9.11 -15.12 15.75
CA LEU A 10 -7.85 -14.38 15.77
C LEU A 10 -8.15 -12.93 16.20
N LYS A 11 -7.51 -12.47 17.28
CA LYS A 11 -7.61 -11.07 17.68
C LYS A 11 -6.99 -10.19 16.60
N LEU A 12 -7.84 -9.47 15.88
CA LEU A 12 -7.42 -8.48 14.90
C LEU A 12 -6.86 -7.25 15.60
N SER A 13 -5.83 -6.67 15.01
CA SER A 13 -5.20 -5.41 15.42
C SER A 13 -5.33 -4.40 14.28
N PHE A 14 -5.34 -3.11 14.62
CA PHE A 14 -5.30 -2.03 13.65
C PHE A 14 -3.88 -1.51 13.47
N ILE A 15 -3.64 -0.77 12.39
CA ILE A 15 -2.31 -0.23 12.08
C ILE A 15 -1.84 0.73 13.17
N ALA A 16 -2.76 1.54 13.71
CA ALA A 16 -2.45 2.48 14.78
C ALA A 16 -1.95 1.81 16.08
N ASP A 17 -2.30 0.54 16.31
CA ASP A 17 -1.88 -0.22 17.49
C ASP A 17 -0.49 -0.88 17.29
N SER A 18 -0.01 -0.93 16.04
CA SER A 18 1.20 -1.64 15.67
C SER A 18 2.45 -0.98 16.24
N ASN A 19 3.39 -1.79 16.69
CA ASN A 19 4.68 -1.34 17.23
C ASN A 19 5.75 -2.42 16.98
N PRO A 20 7.04 -2.05 17.02
CA PRO A 20 8.15 -2.97 16.74
C PRO A 20 8.53 -3.88 17.91
N GLU A 21 7.97 -3.69 19.11
CA GLU A 21 8.31 -4.48 20.30
C GLU A 21 7.59 -5.84 20.31
N GLN A 22 6.47 -5.92 19.59
CA GLN A 22 5.71 -7.13 19.38
C GLN A 22 5.85 -7.62 17.93
N ASP A 23 5.90 -8.94 17.78
CA ASP A 23 5.83 -9.62 16.50
C ASP A 23 4.52 -10.42 16.39
N LEU A 24 4.32 -11.01 15.21
CA LEU A 24 3.23 -11.93 14.90
C LEU A 24 1.82 -11.29 14.94
N TRP A 25 1.73 -10.05 14.47
CA TRP A 25 0.49 -9.31 14.36
C TRP A 25 -0.50 -9.96 13.41
N ASN A 26 -1.80 -9.68 13.63
CA ASN A 26 -2.89 -10.13 12.77
C ASN A 26 -3.76 -8.92 12.41
N MET A 27 -4.03 -8.73 11.12
CA MET A 27 -4.74 -7.56 10.62
C MET A 27 -5.56 -7.94 9.40
N ARG A 28 -6.77 -7.37 9.30
CA ARG A 28 -7.52 -7.32 8.05
C ARG A 28 -7.22 -6.00 7.35
N ALA A 29 -6.82 -6.06 6.09
CA ALA A 29 -6.48 -4.87 5.31
C ALA A 29 -6.83 -5.05 3.83
N ARG A 30 -7.02 -3.94 3.14
CA ARG A 30 -7.09 -3.90 1.68
C ARG A 30 -5.75 -3.50 1.08
N VAL A 31 -5.37 -4.14 -0.04
CA VAL A 31 -4.20 -3.76 -0.83
C VAL A 31 -4.58 -2.59 -1.75
N VAL A 32 -4.12 -1.39 -1.43
CA VAL A 32 -4.46 -0.16 -2.17
C VAL A 32 -3.57 0.02 -3.39
N LYS A 33 -2.28 -0.30 -3.26
CA LYS A 33 -1.31 -0.16 -4.33
C LYS A 33 -0.25 -1.23 -4.20
N LYS A 34 0.22 -1.76 -5.33
CA LYS A 34 1.32 -2.70 -5.43
C LYS A 34 2.29 -2.24 -6.53
N TRP A 35 3.58 -2.29 -6.24
CA TRP A 35 4.60 -2.06 -7.26
C TRP A 35 5.83 -2.92 -7.00
N ARG A 36 6.48 -3.30 -8.09
CA ARG A 36 7.64 -4.19 -8.07
C ARG A 36 8.89 -3.41 -8.43
N SER A 37 9.90 -3.53 -7.58
CA SER A 37 11.27 -3.13 -7.89
C SER A 37 12.11 -4.35 -8.27
N LYS A 38 13.39 -4.16 -8.57
CA LYS A 38 14.30 -5.26 -8.89
C LYS A 38 14.43 -6.31 -7.78
N TYR A 39 14.29 -5.91 -6.51
CA TYR A 39 14.60 -6.75 -5.33
C TYR A 39 13.44 -6.94 -4.36
N TRP A 40 12.38 -6.13 -4.52
CA TRP A 40 11.29 -6.06 -3.55
C TRP A 40 9.96 -5.90 -4.27
N LEU A 41 8.90 -6.43 -3.66
CA LEU A 41 7.53 -6.08 -3.98
C LEU A 41 7.02 -5.21 -2.83
N ASP A 42 6.78 -3.94 -3.11
CA ASP A 42 6.23 -2.99 -2.15
C ASP A 42 4.73 -2.82 -2.41
N PHE A 43 4.00 -2.54 -1.34
CA PHE A 43 2.58 -2.27 -1.42
C PHE A 43 2.13 -1.37 -0.28
N ILE A 44 0.97 -0.74 -0.46
CA ILE A 44 0.26 0.05 0.54
C ILE A 44 -0.93 -0.77 1.00
N LEU A 45 -1.03 -0.97 2.31
CA LEU A 45 -2.19 -1.56 2.96
C LEU A 45 -2.98 -0.46 3.66
N ILE A 46 -4.30 -0.60 3.67
CA ILE A 46 -5.20 0.23 4.47
C ILE A 46 -6.03 -0.67 5.38
N ASP A 47 -6.20 -0.30 6.64
CA ASP A 47 -7.06 -1.02 7.58
C ASP A 47 -8.49 -0.46 7.58
N GLU A 48 -9.39 -1.10 8.34
CA GLU A 48 -10.79 -0.69 8.41
C GLU A 48 -10.98 0.69 9.08
N LYS A 49 -9.94 1.25 9.71
CA LYS A 49 -9.93 2.61 10.28
C LYS A 49 -9.41 3.65 9.29
N GLY A 50 -9.00 3.23 8.09
CA GLY A 50 -8.49 4.10 7.04
C GLY A 50 -7.05 4.54 7.25
N VAL A 51 -6.33 3.93 8.17
CA VAL A 51 -4.90 4.19 8.35
C VAL A 51 -4.14 3.42 7.27
N LYS A 52 -3.21 4.08 6.59
CA LYS A 52 -2.35 3.44 5.59
C LYS A 52 -1.01 3.05 6.21
N ILE A 53 -0.47 1.92 5.77
CA ILE A 53 0.90 1.50 6.09
C ILE A 53 1.57 0.92 4.86
N GLN A 54 2.86 1.20 4.70
CA GLN A 54 3.66 0.54 3.67
C GLN A 54 4.07 -0.85 4.16
N ALA A 55 4.10 -1.80 3.24
CA ALA A 55 4.54 -3.16 3.49
C ALA A 55 5.52 -3.59 2.39
N VAL A 56 6.42 -4.53 2.71
CA VAL A 56 7.41 -5.02 1.75
C VAL A 56 7.58 -6.54 1.82
N LEU A 57 7.66 -7.12 0.63
CA LEU A 57 8.08 -8.49 0.41
C LEU A 57 9.50 -8.54 -0.17
N LYS A 58 10.38 -9.26 0.52
CA LYS A 58 11.73 -9.56 0.03
C LYS A 58 11.65 -10.55 -1.13
N GLN A 59 12.58 -10.47 -2.08
CA GLN A 59 12.60 -11.29 -3.30
C GLN A 59 12.27 -12.78 -3.10
N HIS A 60 12.83 -13.43 -2.07
CA HIS A 60 12.62 -14.86 -1.81
C HIS A 60 11.22 -15.21 -1.26
N LEU A 61 10.45 -14.22 -0.78
CA LEU A 61 9.08 -14.40 -0.29
C LEU A 61 8.04 -14.07 -1.37
N ILE A 62 8.40 -13.33 -2.41
CA ILE A 62 7.47 -12.91 -3.47
C ILE A 62 6.69 -14.10 -4.05
N PRO A 63 7.32 -15.23 -4.45
CA PRO A 63 6.58 -16.37 -5.01
C PRO A 63 5.57 -17.01 -4.07
N LEU A 64 5.67 -16.76 -2.76
CA LEU A 64 4.77 -17.33 -1.74
C LEU A 64 3.49 -16.53 -1.57
N PHE A 65 3.52 -15.21 -1.86
CA PHE A 65 2.46 -14.28 -1.44
C PHE A 65 1.94 -13.36 -2.54
N GLU A 66 2.69 -13.15 -3.64
CA GLU A 66 2.37 -12.12 -4.65
C GLU A 66 0.94 -12.26 -5.22
N GLN A 67 0.51 -13.50 -5.48
CA GLN A 67 -0.83 -13.78 -6.02
C GLN A 67 -1.97 -13.44 -5.05
N GLN A 68 -1.73 -13.50 -3.75
CA GLN A 68 -2.75 -13.20 -2.74
C GLN A 68 -2.86 -11.69 -2.49
N LEU A 69 -1.79 -10.94 -2.79
CA LEU A 69 -1.64 -9.51 -2.54
C LEU A 69 -1.83 -8.69 -3.84
N GLU A 70 -2.89 -8.97 -4.60
CA GLU A 70 -3.29 -8.14 -5.74
C GLU A 70 -3.94 -6.83 -5.26
N GLU A 71 -3.83 -5.76 -6.05
CA GLU A 71 -4.55 -4.51 -5.79
C GLU A 71 -6.06 -4.79 -5.67
N ASP A 72 -6.75 -4.02 -4.83
CA ASP A 72 -8.17 -4.14 -4.48
C ASP A 72 -8.58 -5.36 -3.65
N ASN A 73 -7.71 -6.37 -3.48
CA ASN A 73 -8.00 -7.49 -2.60
C ASN A 73 -8.06 -7.08 -1.13
N VAL A 74 -9.04 -7.61 -0.41
CA VAL A 74 -9.11 -7.58 1.05
C VAL A 74 -8.55 -8.89 1.59
N VAL A 75 -7.59 -8.78 2.50
CA VAL A 75 -6.82 -9.91 3.03
C VAL A 75 -6.77 -9.89 4.55
N LEU A 76 -6.78 -11.08 5.14
CA LEU A 76 -6.34 -11.33 6.50
C LEU A 76 -4.86 -11.70 6.46
N ILE A 77 -4.02 -10.85 7.03
CA ILE A 77 -2.57 -11.05 7.15
C ILE A 77 -2.28 -11.37 8.61
N SER A 78 -1.66 -12.52 8.85
CA SER A 78 -1.34 -12.99 10.21
C SER A 78 0.14 -13.32 10.30
N LYS A 79 0.70 -13.19 11.52
CA LYS A 79 2.10 -13.50 11.81
C LYS A 79 3.11 -12.64 11.03
N PHE A 80 2.83 -11.34 10.88
CA PHE A 80 3.77 -10.38 10.29
C PHE A 80 4.56 -9.62 11.36
N GLY A 81 5.68 -9.02 10.95
CA GLY A 81 6.51 -8.15 11.79
C GLY A 81 6.37 -6.68 11.42
N VAL A 82 6.74 -5.81 12.35
CA VAL A 82 6.66 -4.35 12.22
C VAL A 82 8.03 -3.77 12.56
N GLY A 83 8.51 -2.82 11.77
CA GLY A 83 9.78 -2.14 12.01
C GLY A 83 9.73 -0.67 11.64
N THR A 84 10.72 0.10 12.06
CA THR A 84 10.78 1.53 11.77
C THR A 84 10.92 1.80 10.27
N ASN A 85 10.13 2.75 9.76
CA ASN A 85 10.12 3.13 8.36
C ASN A 85 11.19 4.19 8.06
N THR A 86 12.46 3.77 8.06
CA THR A 86 13.63 4.63 7.78
C THR A 86 14.12 4.53 6.33
N GLY A 87 13.37 3.85 5.46
CA GLY A 87 13.77 3.62 4.08
C GLY A 87 13.77 4.91 3.24
N PRO A 88 14.62 5.02 2.22
CA PRO A 88 14.72 6.21 1.38
C PRO A 88 13.51 6.43 0.46
N PHE A 89 12.68 5.41 0.25
CA PHE A 89 11.49 5.44 -0.62
C PHE A 89 10.20 5.30 0.20
N LYS A 90 9.98 6.27 1.07
CA LYS A 90 8.76 6.38 1.87
C LYS A 90 7.67 7.03 1.01
N VAL A 91 6.51 6.41 0.91
CA VAL A 91 5.35 6.97 0.18
C VAL A 91 4.12 7.18 1.05
N ILE A 92 4.14 6.64 2.27
CA ILE A 92 3.12 6.84 3.30
C ILE A 92 3.81 7.41 4.54
N ASP A 93 3.24 8.48 5.11
CA ASP A 93 3.76 9.10 6.33
C ASP A 93 3.38 8.32 7.60
N HIS A 94 3.87 7.08 7.69
CA HIS A 94 3.74 6.24 8.87
C HIS A 94 5.13 5.92 9.43
N VAL A 95 5.28 5.97 10.76
CA VAL A 95 6.58 5.75 11.45
C VAL A 95 7.05 4.30 11.34
N TYR A 96 6.12 3.37 11.11
CA TYR A 96 6.41 1.94 10.94
C TYR A 96 6.09 1.42 9.53
N LYS A 97 6.69 0.28 9.20
CA LYS A 97 6.55 -0.49 7.96
C LYS A 97 6.35 -1.97 8.30
N ILE A 98 5.51 -2.66 7.54
CA ILE A 98 5.25 -4.09 7.72
C ILE A 98 6.28 -4.94 6.95
N TYR A 99 6.75 -6.00 7.60
CA TYR A 99 7.66 -6.99 7.06
C TYR A 99 7.04 -8.39 7.14
N PHE A 100 7.13 -9.11 6.02
CA PHE A 100 6.66 -10.47 5.92
C PHE A 100 7.76 -11.45 6.30
N TYR A 101 7.35 -12.53 6.95
CA TYR A 101 8.19 -13.67 7.29
C TYR A 101 7.70 -14.91 6.55
N ARG A 102 8.50 -15.98 6.57
CA ARG A 102 8.09 -17.27 5.99
C ARG A 102 6.87 -17.88 6.70
N CYS A 103 6.67 -17.56 7.97
CA CYS A 103 5.53 -18.00 8.75
C CYS A 103 4.30 -17.08 8.66
N THR A 104 4.41 -15.94 7.96
CA THR A 104 3.26 -15.06 7.68
C THR A 104 2.24 -15.83 6.84
N THR A 105 0.97 -15.64 7.13
CA THR A 105 -0.12 -16.22 6.35
C THR A 105 -0.99 -15.11 5.79
N VAL A 106 -1.35 -15.22 4.51
CA VAL A 106 -2.28 -14.32 3.84
C VAL A 106 -3.46 -15.14 3.36
N GLN A 107 -4.66 -14.71 3.72
CA GLN A 107 -5.90 -15.36 3.31
C GLN A 107 -6.85 -14.29 2.76
N PRO A 108 -7.70 -14.61 1.76
CA PRO A 108 -8.81 -13.74 1.40
C PRO A 108 -9.68 -13.45 2.62
N ALA A 109 -10.13 -12.21 2.75
CA ALA A 109 -11.05 -11.82 3.81
C ALA A 109 -12.36 -11.27 3.22
N HIS A 110 -13.45 -11.51 3.93
CA HIS A 110 -14.79 -11.05 3.60
C HIS A 110 -15.32 -10.13 4.69
N GLY A 111 -16.42 -9.42 4.43
CA GLY A 111 -17.04 -8.51 5.40
C GLY A 111 -16.16 -7.29 5.69
N TRP A 112 -15.59 -6.69 4.63
CA TRP A 112 -14.84 -5.45 4.74
C TRP A 112 -15.77 -4.28 5.04
N GLU A 113 -15.55 -3.60 6.17
CA GLU A 113 -16.29 -2.41 6.58
C GLU A 113 -15.35 -1.20 6.73
N GLY A 114 -14.36 -1.08 5.83
CA GLY A 114 -13.38 0.00 5.82
C GLY A 114 -13.49 0.94 4.63
N VAL A 115 -12.71 2.02 4.66
CA VAL A 115 -12.54 2.91 3.49
C VAL A 115 -11.84 2.18 2.33
N GLU A 116 -12.21 2.50 1.10
CA GLU A 116 -11.73 1.74 -0.06
C GLU A 116 -10.29 2.12 -0.46
N TYR A 117 -10.03 3.41 -0.63
CA TYR A 117 -8.72 3.91 -1.09
C TYR A 117 -8.05 4.90 -0.11
N GLY A 118 -8.85 5.49 0.78
CA GLY A 118 -8.38 6.50 1.74
C GLY A 118 -7.71 7.71 1.10
N PHE A 119 -8.18 8.15 -0.07
CA PHE A 119 -7.61 9.33 -0.75
C PHE A 119 -7.76 10.58 0.12
N ASN A 120 -6.71 11.40 0.14
CA ASN A 120 -6.69 12.71 0.76
C ASN A 120 -6.35 13.77 -0.30
N PHE A 121 -7.37 14.14 -1.10
CA PHE A 121 -7.19 15.03 -2.24
C PHE A 121 -6.77 16.43 -1.80
N ILE A 122 -5.80 16.99 -2.51
CA ILE A 122 -5.37 18.38 -2.33
C ILE A 122 -5.80 19.25 -3.52
N PRO A 123 -6.32 20.47 -3.29
CA PRO A 123 -6.67 21.39 -4.38
C PRO A 123 -5.45 21.79 -5.21
N PHE A 124 -5.63 21.92 -6.53
CA PHE A 124 -4.51 22.25 -7.42
C PHE A 124 -3.84 23.60 -7.10
N PRO A 125 -4.55 24.66 -6.64
CA PRO A 125 -3.90 25.89 -6.21
C PRO A 125 -2.85 25.69 -5.10
N GLN A 126 -3.02 24.71 -4.21
CA GLN A 126 -2.03 24.39 -3.18
C GLN A 126 -0.79 23.68 -3.74
N ILE A 127 -0.96 22.92 -4.83
CA ILE A 127 0.17 22.32 -5.56
C ILE A 127 0.95 23.42 -6.29
N VAL A 128 0.25 24.28 -7.03
CA VAL A 128 0.88 25.37 -7.83
C VAL A 128 1.60 26.38 -6.94
N SER A 129 1.04 26.72 -5.79
CA SER A 129 1.68 27.64 -4.81
C SER A 129 2.83 27.02 -4.03
N GLY A 130 3.06 25.70 -4.16
CA GLY A 130 4.16 24.98 -3.52
C GLY A 130 3.89 24.52 -2.08
N VAL A 131 2.67 24.70 -1.55
CA VAL A 131 2.27 24.16 -0.23
C VAL A 131 2.45 22.64 -0.19
N ALA A 132 2.09 21.96 -1.28
CA ALA A 132 2.23 20.52 -1.44
C ALA A 132 3.68 20.00 -1.30
N ASN A 133 4.70 20.85 -1.48
CA ASN A 133 6.11 20.43 -1.39
C ASN A 133 6.54 20.02 0.03
N GLN A 134 5.75 20.37 1.05
CA GLN A 134 5.97 19.96 2.43
C GLN A 134 5.42 18.55 2.71
N LEU A 135 4.58 18.02 1.81
CA LEU A 135 3.97 16.71 1.93
C LEU A 135 4.85 15.65 1.26
N LEU A 136 4.84 14.45 1.81
CA LEU A 136 5.57 13.31 1.25
C LEU A 136 5.00 12.87 -0.11
N THR A 137 3.67 12.78 -0.17
CA THR A 137 2.88 12.40 -1.34
C THR A 137 1.60 13.21 -1.34
N VAL A 138 0.97 13.33 -2.51
CA VAL A 138 -0.32 14.01 -2.69
C VAL A 138 -1.25 13.13 -3.51
N ASP A 139 -2.53 13.16 -3.16
CA ASP A 139 -3.58 12.60 -3.98
C ASP A 139 -4.24 13.73 -4.79
N VAL A 140 -4.48 13.49 -6.08
CA VAL A 140 -5.13 14.47 -6.97
C VAL A 140 -6.26 13.80 -7.74
N CYS A 141 -7.33 14.56 -7.97
CA CYS A 141 -8.46 14.16 -8.82
C CYS A 141 -8.76 15.30 -9.77
N GLY A 142 -9.14 14.99 -11.01
CA GLY A 142 -9.36 16.00 -12.03
C GLY A 142 -9.75 15.41 -13.37
N VAL A 143 -10.11 16.29 -14.30
CA VAL A 143 -10.44 15.94 -15.67
C VAL A 143 -9.19 16.00 -16.53
N VAL A 144 -8.91 14.95 -17.29
CA VAL A 144 -7.85 14.98 -18.31
C VAL A 144 -8.36 15.80 -19.50
N ILE A 145 -7.77 16.96 -19.74
CA ILE A 145 -8.23 17.91 -20.76
C ILE A 145 -7.35 17.95 -22.01
N ASP A 146 -6.15 17.40 -21.93
CA ASP A 146 -5.18 17.39 -23.02
C ASP A 146 -4.17 16.26 -22.78
N SER A 147 -3.67 15.66 -23.86
CA SER A 147 -2.58 14.69 -23.81
C SER A 147 -1.70 14.77 -25.04
N LYS A 148 -0.40 14.57 -24.85
CA LYS A 148 0.55 14.44 -25.95
C LYS A 148 0.66 12.98 -26.40
N PRO A 149 1.10 12.73 -27.63
CA PRO A 149 1.44 11.38 -28.06
C PRO A 149 2.45 10.73 -27.10
N LEU A 150 2.35 9.40 -26.96
CA LEU A 150 3.33 8.61 -26.23
C LEU A 150 4.73 8.86 -26.82
N ASP A 151 5.67 9.26 -25.99
CA ASP A 151 7.05 9.48 -26.40
C ASP A 151 8.01 8.52 -25.70
N ILE A 152 9.13 8.21 -26.36
CA ILE A 152 10.20 7.40 -25.79
C ILE A 152 11.36 8.33 -25.45
N TYR A 153 11.81 8.30 -24.20
CA TYR A 153 12.94 9.10 -23.74
C TYR A 153 14.04 8.22 -23.12
N GLY A 154 15.24 8.75 -23.03
CA GLY A 154 16.43 8.01 -22.61
C GLY A 154 17.30 7.57 -23.78
N LYS A 155 18.41 6.89 -23.47
CA LYS A 155 19.35 6.32 -24.44
C LYS A 155 19.52 4.85 -24.14
N GLU A 156 19.83 4.06 -25.15
CA GLU A 156 20.11 2.63 -24.94
C GLU A 156 21.22 2.44 -23.88
N PRO A 157 21.09 1.41 -23.01
CA PRO A 157 20.01 0.40 -22.96
C PRO A 157 18.75 0.85 -22.17
N ASN A 158 18.74 2.06 -21.61
CA ASN A 158 17.70 2.55 -20.70
C ASN A 158 16.75 3.52 -21.41
N GLN A 159 15.79 2.97 -22.15
CA GLN A 159 14.69 3.70 -22.76
C GLN A 159 13.41 3.55 -21.94
N TYR A 160 12.61 4.61 -21.88
CA TYR A 160 11.40 4.69 -21.09
C TYR A 160 10.26 5.28 -21.91
N LYS A 161 9.05 4.74 -21.72
CA LYS A 161 7.83 5.30 -22.31
C LYS A 161 7.31 6.42 -21.40
N ARG A 162 6.93 7.54 -21.98
CA ARG A 162 6.34 8.69 -21.28
C ARG A 162 5.06 9.14 -21.97
N LEU A 163 4.08 9.52 -21.16
CA LEU A 163 2.84 10.15 -21.58
C LEU A 163 2.70 11.44 -20.78
N MET A 164 2.59 12.57 -21.48
CA MET A 164 2.30 13.86 -20.86
C MET A 164 0.82 14.16 -21.03
N PHE A 165 0.14 14.55 -19.95
CA PHE A 165 -1.25 15.00 -19.98
C PHE A 165 -1.43 16.23 -19.10
N LYS A 166 -2.50 16.99 -19.34
CA LYS A 166 -2.94 18.10 -18.49
C LYS A 166 -4.18 17.68 -17.73
N LEU A 167 -4.14 17.94 -16.44
CA LEU A 167 -5.25 17.70 -15.53
C LEU A 167 -5.87 19.06 -15.17
N GLN A 168 -7.20 19.16 -15.25
CA GLN A 168 -7.99 20.28 -14.75
C GLN A 168 -8.66 19.85 -13.45
N ASP A 169 -8.66 20.74 -12.46
CA ASP A 169 -9.27 20.46 -11.15
C ASP A 169 -10.79 20.24 -11.29
N LEU A 170 -11.38 19.47 -10.37
CA LEU A 170 -12.83 19.38 -10.22
C LEU A 170 -13.23 20.60 -9.38
N GLU A 171 -13.98 21.54 -9.95
CA GLU A 171 -14.40 22.78 -9.25
C GLU A 171 -15.02 22.53 -7.86
#